data_AF-K7GC19-F1
#
_entry.id   AF-K7GC19-F1
#
_cell.length_a   1.000
_cell.length_b   1.000
_cell.length_c   1.000
_cell.angle_alpha   90.00
_cell.angle_beta   90.00
_cell.angle_gamma   90.00
#
_symmetry.space_group_name_H-M   'P 1'
#
loop_
_entity.id
_entity.type
_entity.pdbx_description
1 polymer ?
#
loop_
_entity_poly.entity_id
_entity_poly.type
_entity_poly.pdbx_seq_one_letter_code
_entity_poly.pdbx_strand_id
1 'polypeptide(L)'
;MFEETRRHTNIPVVFLSKVYDATHNLINECCSDADATTCLATKRLLLRGEILKFLAKAVELCGEYYDLTFLEFKQKLKESFSKTMPDATPDVLTELVEKRANFASTCCIMNAPPVSCGLKINAEVGHTCDHKSCMLI
;
A
#
# COMPACT_ATOMS: atom_id res chain seq x y z
N MET A 1 -1.51 13.41 10.20
CA MET A 1 -1.53 12.15 10.97
C MET A 1 -2.88 11.90 11.63
N PHE A 2 -3.31 12.69 12.62
CA PHE A 2 -4.54 12.46 13.39
C PHE A 2 -5.83 12.33 12.54
N GLU A 3 -6.07 13.27 11.63
CA GLU A 3 -7.28 13.25 10.79
C GLU A 3 -7.38 11.98 9.93
N GLU A 4 -6.26 11.47 9.43
CA GLU A 4 -6.27 10.26 8.61
C GLU A 4 -6.43 8.99 9.44
N THR A 5 -5.82 8.92 10.62
CA THR A 5 -6.05 7.80 11.56
C THR A 5 -7.52 7.72 11.99
N ARG A 6 -8.21 8.86 12.12
CA ARG A 6 -9.63 8.89 12.49
C ARG A 6 -10.54 8.40 11.36
N ARG A 7 -10.16 8.63 10.10
CA ARG A 7 -10.95 8.26 8.91
C ARG A 7 -10.70 6.81 8.47
N HIS A 8 -9.59 6.23 8.88
CA HIS A 8 -9.12 4.92 8.42
C HIS A 8 -8.84 3.98 9.60
N THR A 9 -9.86 3.68 10.40
CA THR A 9 -9.74 2.83 11.60
C THR A 9 -9.45 1.35 11.30
N ASN A 10 -9.68 0.93 10.06
CA ASN A 10 -9.63 -0.47 9.64
C ASN A 10 -8.28 -0.85 9.01
N ILE A 11 -7.28 0.05 9.05
CA ILE A 11 -5.92 -0.22 8.59
C ILE A 11 -4.90 0.15 9.67
N PRO A 12 -3.82 -0.63 9.81
CA PRO A 12 -2.76 -0.29 10.75
C PRO A 12 -2.08 1.03 10.43
N VAL A 13 -1.61 1.72 11.49
CA VAL A 13 -1.02 3.07 11.40
C VAL A 13 0.15 3.15 10.41
N VAL A 14 0.87 2.04 10.19
CA VAL A 14 2.02 1.99 9.28
C VAL A 14 1.68 2.35 7.83
N PHE A 15 0.46 2.03 7.37
CA PHE A 15 -0.01 2.44 6.03
C PHE A 15 -0.23 3.96 5.97
N LEU A 16 -0.75 4.53 7.05
CA LEU A 16 -0.97 5.98 7.16
C LEU A 16 0.34 6.76 7.31
N SER A 17 1.35 6.17 7.96
CA SER A 17 2.71 6.74 7.99
C SER A 17 3.27 6.89 6.57
N LYS A 18 3.03 5.94 5.66
CA LYS A 18 3.47 6.07 4.27
C LYS A 18 2.79 7.19 3.51
N VAL A 19 1.49 7.39 3.74
CA VAL A 19 0.76 8.54 3.20
C VAL A 19 1.34 9.85 3.72
N TYR A 20 1.68 9.90 5.02
CA TYR A 20 2.30 11.06 5.63
C TYR A 20 3.69 11.35 5.03
N ASP A 21 4.56 10.34 4.93
CA ASP A 21 5.91 10.48 4.38
C ASP A 21 5.86 11.00 2.93
N ALA A 22 5.00 10.41 2.10
CA ALA A 22 4.79 10.83 0.72
C ALA A 22 4.33 12.28 0.60
N THR A 23 3.36 12.68 1.44
CA THR A 23 2.83 14.05 1.48
C THR A 23 3.91 15.02 1.95
N HIS A 24 4.67 14.66 2.98
CA HIS A 24 5.76 15.47 3.52
C HIS A 24 6.88 15.67 2.51
N ASN A 25 7.28 14.61 1.81
CA ASN A 25 8.30 14.67 0.76
C ASN A 25 7.87 15.57 -0.40
N LEU A 26 6.62 15.44 -0.85
CA LEU A 26 6.05 16.29 -1.90
C LEU A 26 6.01 17.77 -1.50
N ILE A 27 5.65 18.07 -0.24
CA ILE A 27 5.66 19.45 0.27
C ILE A 27 7.09 19.99 0.27
N ASN A 28 8.06 19.25 0.82
CA ASN A 28 9.46 19.70 0.87
C ASN A 28 10.05 19.93 -0.53
N GLU A 29 9.71 19.07 -1.48
CA GLU A 29 10.11 19.23 -2.87
C GLU A 29 9.53 20.52 -3.45
N CYS A 30 8.21 20.73 -3.34
CA CYS A 30 7.56 21.92 -3.91
C CYS A 30 7.90 23.22 -3.18
N CYS A 31 8.22 23.18 -1.88
CA CYS A 31 8.69 24.36 -1.15
C CYS A 31 10.08 24.82 -1.61
N SER A 32 10.84 23.95 -2.29
CA SER A 32 12.15 24.27 -2.86
C SER A 32 12.07 24.71 -4.33
N ASP A 33 10.87 24.68 -4.93
CA ASP A 33 10.63 25.07 -6.32
C ASP A 33 10.46 26.59 -6.46
N ALA A 34 10.80 27.13 -7.63
CA ALA A 34 10.63 28.55 -7.93
C ALA A 34 9.15 28.98 -7.95
N ASP A 35 8.25 28.07 -8.33
CA ASP A 35 6.80 28.25 -8.23
C ASP A 35 6.16 27.11 -7.42
N ALA A 36 6.25 27.26 -6.10
CA ALA A 36 5.67 26.33 -5.13
C ALA A 36 4.16 26.11 -5.34
N THR A 37 3.43 27.12 -5.84
CA THR A 37 1.97 27.02 -6.03
C THR A 37 1.65 26.09 -7.19
N THR A 38 2.30 26.29 -8.33
CA THR A 38 2.11 25.45 -9.52
C THR A 38 2.63 24.04 -9.28
N CYS A 39 3.77 23.88 -8.60
CA CYS A 39 4.30 22.57 -8.21
C CYS A 39 3.29 21.80 -7.36
N LEU A 40 2.80 22.41 -6.27
CA LEU A 40 1.90 21.75 -5.35
C LEU A 40 0.57 21.39 -6.03
N ALA A 41 0.00 22.28 -6.84
CA ALA A 41 -1.26 22.03 -7.53
C ALA A 41 -1.17 20.80 -8.46
N THR A 42 -0.07 20.69 -9.21
CA THR A 42 0.15 19.60 -10.17
C THR A 42 0.43 18.28 -9.46
N LYS A 43 1.40 18.25 -8.54
CA LYS A 43 1.83 17.00 -7.91
C LYS A 43 0.82 16.47 -6.88
N ARG A 44 0.07 17.35 -6.20
CA ARG A 44 -0.96 16.95 -5.23
C ARG A 44 -2.05 16.09 -5.88
N LEU A 45 -2.47 16.41 -7.11
CA LEU A 45 -3.48 15.64 -7.82
C LEU A 45 -2.99 14.23 -8.14
N LEU A 46 -1.74 14.11 -8.58
CA LEU A 46 -1.08 12.82 -8.84
C LEU A 46 -0.96 11.99 -7.55
N LEU A 47 -0.38 12.58 -6.49
CA LEU A 47 -0.21 11.92 -5.21
C LEU A 47 -1.54 11.50 -4.59
N ARG A 48 -2.60 12.32 -4.71
CA ARG A 48 -3.94 11.95 -4.23
C ARG A 48 -4.45 10.68 -4.91
N GLY A 49 -4.26 10.54 -6.22
CA GLY A 49 -4.64 9.34 -6.96
C GLY A 49 -3.88 8.10 -6.48
N GLU A 50 -2.58 8.23 -6.24
CA GLU A 50 -1.75 7.15 -5.69
C GLU A 50 -2.17 6.76 -4.27
N ILE A 51 -2.36 7.74 -3.37
CA ILE A 51 -2.83 7.52 -1.99
C ILE A 51 -4.17 6.75 -1.98
N LEU A 52 -5.13 7.16 -2.81
CA LEU A 52 -6.44 6.50 -2.86
C LEU A 52 -6.31 5.03 -3.29
N LYS A 53 -5.51 4.75 -4.32
CA LYS A 53 -5.26 3.37 -4.78
C LYS A 53 -4.54 2.54 -3.72
N PHE A 54 -3.55 3.12 -3.05
CA PHE A 54 -2.78 2.48 -2.01
C PHE A 54 -3.63 2.13 -0.79
N LEU A 55 -4.38 3.09 -0.27
CA LEU A 55 -5.27 2.89 0.87
C LEU A 55 -6.40 1.91 0.54
N ALA A 56 -6.98 1.96 -0.67
CA ALA A 56 -8.00 1.01 -1.08
C ALA A 56 -7.48 -0.44 -1.05
N LYS A 57 -6.28 -0.69 -1.61
CA LYS A 57 -5.63 -2.01 -1.56
C LYS A 57 -5.30 -2.44 -0.14
N ALA A 58 -4.85 -1.52 0.72
CA ALA A 58 -4.56 -1.83 2.12
C ALA A 58 -5.84 -2.19 2.90
N VAL A 59 -6.92 -1.42 2.70
CA VAL A 59 -8.24 -1.69 3.31
C VAL A 59 -8.79 -3.03 2.85
N GLU A 60 -8.73 -3.32 1.55
CA GLU A 60 -9.18 -4.60 0.99
C GLU A 60 -8.38 -5.76 1.58
N LEU A 61 -7.05 -5.72 1.49
CA LEU A 61 -6.18 -6.81 1.98
C LEU A 61 -6.34 -7.05 3.48
N CYS A 62 -6.28 -5.99 4.29
CA CYS A 62 -6.35 -6.12 5.74
C CYS A 62 -7.76 -6.42 6.24
N GLY A 63 -8.79 -5.92 5.54
CA GLY A 63 -10.18 -6.30 5.79
C GLY A 63 -10.40 -7.79 5.53
N GLU A 64 -9.99 -8.29 4.37
CA GLU A 64 -10.09 -9.72 4.04
C GLU A 64 -9.31 -10.61 5.01
N TYR A 65 -8.12 -10.19 5.44
CA TYR A 65 -7.34 -10.92 6.43
C TYR A 65 -8.04 -11.01 7.79
N TYR A 66 -8.82 -9.99 8.16
CA TYR A 66 -9.55 -9.95 9.42
C TYR A 66 -10.90 -10.71 9.34
N ASP A 67 -11.58 -10.62 8.20
CA ASP A 67 -12.93 -11.16 8.00
C ASP A 67 -12.95 -12.65 7.66
N LEU A 68 -11.87 -13.17 7.07
CA LEU A 68 -11.78 -14.57 6.60
C LEU A 68 -10.91 -15.42 7.52
N THR A 69 -11.14 -16.74 7.54
CA THR A 69 -10.15 -17.65 8.09
C THR A 69 -8.88 -17.62 7.24
N PHE A 70 -7.72 -17.96 7.83
CA PHE A 70 -6.44 -17.92 7.11
C PHE A 70 -6.43 -18.78 5.84
N LEU A 71 -7.16 -19.92 5.84
CA LEU A 71 -7.28 -20.78 4.66
C LEU A 71 -8.14 -20.14 3.57
N GLU A 72 -9.29 -19.57 3.93
CA GLU A 72 -10.17 -18.86 2.99
C GLU A 72 -9.48 -17.63 2.40
N PHE A 73 -8.73 -16.89 3.22
CA PHE A 73 -7.93 -15.75 2.77
C PHE A 73 -6.89 -16.17 1.72
N LYS A 74 -6.13 -17.25 1.97
CA LYS A 74 -5.16 -17.77 0.99
C LYS A 74 -5.83 -18.27 -0.29
N GLN A 75 -7.02 -18.87 -0.18
CA GLN A 75 -7.80 -19.29 -1.34
C GLN A 75 -8.24 -18.08 -2.17
N LYS A 76 -8.73 -17.02 -1.53
CA LYS A 76 -9.12 -15.77 -2.20
C LYS A 76 -7.93 -15.09 -2.89
N LEU A 77 -6.76 -15.06 -2.25
CA LEU A 77 -5.51 -14.59 -2.86
C LEU A 77 -5.15 -15.39 -4.10
N LYS A 78 -5.26 -16.73 -4.03
CA LYS A 78 -4.98 -17.62 -5.17
C LYS A 78 -5.90 -17.30 -6.34
N GLU A 79 -7.20 -17.17 -6.09
CA GLU A 79 -8.19 -16.81 -7.12
C GLU A 79 -7.91 -15.44 -7.72
N SER A 80 -7.56 -14.44 -6.91
CA SER A 80 -7.18 -13.12 -7.38
C SER A 80 -5.94 -13.19 -8.28
N PHE A 81 -4.88 -13.87 -7.84
CA PHE A 81 -3.65 -13.98 -8.62
C PHE A 81 -3.85 -14.75 -9.91
N SER A 82 -4.60 -15.86 -9.91
CA SER A 82 -4.94 -16.59 -11.13
C SER A 82 -5.74 -15.75 -12.13
N LYS A 83 -6.61 -14.85 -11.66
CA LYS A 83 -7.35 -13.91 -12.54
C LYS A 83 -6.43 -12.84 -13.14
N THR A 84 -5.51 -12.29 -12.35
CA THR A 84 -4.60 -11.22 -12.81
C THR A 84 -3.39 -11.74 -13.59
N MET A 85 -2.99 -12.99 -13.39
CA MET A 85 -1.81 -13.63 -13.98
C MET A 85 -2.19 -15.03 -14.49
N PRO A 86 -3.03 -15.13 -15.55
CA PRO A 86 -3.54 -16.40 -16.04
C PRO A 86 -2.45 -17.33 -16.58
N ASP A 87 -1.32 -16.77 -17.02
CA ASP A 87 -0.18 -17.52 -17.58
C ASP A 87 0.85 -17.95 -16.51
N ALA A 88 0.65 -17.58 -15.24
CA ALA A 88 1.56 -17.95 -14.16
C ALA A 88 1.48 -19.44 -13.84
N THR A 89 2.63 -20.06 -13.57
CA THR A 89 2.67 -21.47 -13.17
C THR A 89 2.06 -21.67 -11.78
N PRO A 90 1.57 -22.89 -11.45
CA PRO A 90 1.03 -23.18 -10.13
C PRO A 90 2.00 -22.87 -8.97
N ASP A 91 3.30 -23.09 -9.17
CA ASP A 91 4.33 -22.83 -8.17
C ASP A 91 4.51 -21.33 -7.93
N VAL A 92 4.54 -20.53 -9.00
CA VAL A 92 4.61 -19.06 -8.91
C VAL A 92 3.38 -18.50 -8.20
N LEU A 93 2.18 -18.98 -8.53
CA LEU A 93 0.95 -18.57 -7.84
C LEU A 93 0.99 -18.91 -6.36
N THR A 94 1.49 -20.10 -6.01
CA THR A 94 1.62 -20.54 -4.61
C THR A 94 2.60 -19.64 -3.85
N GLU A 95 3.77 -19.34 -4.42
CA GLU A 95 4.74 -18.44 -3.82
C GLU A 95 4.15 -17.04 -3.57
N LEU A 96 3.43 -16.48 -4.56
CA LEU A 96 2.77 -15.18 -4.44
C LEU A 96 1.72 -15.18 -3.32
N VAL A 97 0.92 -16.24 -3.21
CA VAL A 97 -0.06 -16.40 -2.13
C VAL A 97 0.63 -16.43 -0.77
N GLU A 98 1.70 -17.22 -0.60
CA GLU A 98 2.43 -17.29 0.68
C GLU A 98 3.07 -15.94 1.02
N LYS A 99 3.70 -15.29 0.04
CA LYS A 99 4.32 -13.97 0.23
C LYS A 99 3.29 -12.94 0.67
N ARG A 100 2.14 -12.88 -0.01
CA ARG A 100 1.07 -11.92 0.30
C ARG A 100 0.38 -12.26 1.63
N ALA A 101 0.23 -13.55 1.96
CA ALA A 101 -0.32 -13.97 3.24
C ALA A 101 0.59 -13.63 4.42
N ASN A 102 1.90 -13.86 4.26
CA ASN A 102 2.91 -13.48 5.24
C ASN A 102 3.01 -11.96 5.42
N PHE A 103 2.83 -11.19 4.35
CA PHE A 103 2.72 -9.75 4.45
C PHE A 103 1.52 -9.35 5.32
N ALA A 104 0.34 -9.88 5.03
CA ALA A 104 -0.88 -9.54 5.75
C ALA A 104 -0.80 -9.94 7.24
N SER A 105 -0.31 -11.15 7.54
CA SER A 105 -0.15 -11.59 8.93
C SER A 105 0.84 -10.76 9.75
N THR A 106 1.83 -10.15 9.08
CA THR A 106 2.79 -9.25 9.73
C THR A 106 2.27 -7.82 9.85
N CYS A 107 1.57 -7.32 8.82
CA CYS A 107 1.33 -5.90 8.63
C CYS A 107 -0.12 -5.44 8.72
N CYS A 108 -1.09 -6.36 8.73
CA CYS A 108 -2.50 -6.04 8.93
C CYS A 108 -2.95 -6.12 10.40
N ILE A 109 -2.04 -6.46 11.31
CA ILE A 109 -2.30 -6.39 12.76
C ILE A 109 -2.18 -4.93 13.25
N MET A 110 -3.04 -4.52 14.19
CA MET A 110 -3.09 -3.12 14.66
C MET A 110 -1.77 -2.62 15.24
N ASN A 111 -1.01 -3.50 15.91
CA ASN A 111 0.29 -3.19 16.50
C ASN A 111 1.46 -3.70 15.63
N ALA A 112 1.28 -3.68 14.31
CA ALA A 112 2.30 -4.14 13.36
C ALA A 112 3.65 -3.45 13.62
N PRO A 113 4.79 -4.18 13.62
CA PRO A 113 6.11 -3.60 13.83
C PRO A 113 6.40 -2.51 12.78
N PRO A 114 6.46 -1.21 13.15
CA PRO A 114 6.43 -0.12 12.16
C PRO A 114 7.60 -0.17 11.16
N VAL A 115 8.81 -0.48 11.65
CA VAL A 115 10.02 -0.55 10.81
C VAL A 115 9.94 -1.72 9.82
N SER A 116 9.62 -2.92 10.30
CA SER A 116 9.55 -4.12 9.46
C SER A 116 8.44 -4.00 8.40
N CYS A 117 7.27 -3.52 8.80
CA CYS A 117 6.17 -3.31 7.86
C CYS A 117 6.42 -2.16 6.91
N GLY A 118 7.05 -1.07 7.34
CA GLY A 118 7.49 0.00 6.45
C GLY A 118 8.39 -0.50 5.33
N LEU A 119 9.35 -1.40 5.63
CA LEU A 119 10.22 -2.02 4.62
C LEU A 119 9.44 -2.94 3.67
N LYS A 120 8.54 -3.77 4.20
CA LYS A 120 7.71 -4.66 3.39
C LYS A 120 6.77 -3.89 2.46
N ILE A 121 6.17 -2.80 2.95
CA ILE A 121 5.32 -1.92 2.14
C ILE A 121 6.14 -1.31 1.00
N ASN A 122 7.34 -0.81 1.27
CA ASN A 122 8.20 -0.24 0.23
C ASN A 122 8.58 -1.26 -0.84
N ALA A 123 8.84 -2.51 -0.45
CA ALA A 123 9.07 -3.58 -1.41
C ALA A 123 7.85 -3.83 -2.30
N GLU A 124 6.65 -3.94 -1.72
CA GLU A 124 5.41 -4.16 -2.49
C GLU A 124 5.05 -2.97 -3.40
N VAL A 125 5.15 -1.73 -2.90
CA VAL A 125 4.88 -0.51 -3.68
C VAL A 125 5.93 -0.35 -4.79
N GLY A 126 7.21 -0.63 -4.47
CA GLY A 126 8.34 -0.56 -5.40
C GLY A 126 8.21 -1.42 -6.65
N HIS A 127 7.51 -2.56 -6.55
CA HIS A 127 7.25 -3.44 -7.68
C HIS A 127 6.10 -2.97 -8.60
N THR A 128 5.31 -1.98 -8.17
CA THR A 128 4.07 -1.55 -8.87
C THR A 128 4.13 -0.15 -9.48
N CYS A 129 5.29 0.50 -9.45
CA CYS A 129 5.45 1.81 -10.05
C CYS A 129 5.42 1.75 -11.58
N ASP A 130 4.49 2.50 -12.18
CA ASP A 130 4.63 2.92 -13.56
C ASP A 130 5.78 3.93 -13.66
N HIS A 131 6.52 3.88 -14.77
CA HIS A 131 7.79 4.56 -15.07
C HIS A 131 7.81 6.11 -14.91
N LYS A 132 6.74 6.74 -14.40
CA LYS A 132 6.57 8.19 -14.29
C LYS A 132 6.31 8.72 -12.87
N SER A 133 6.02 7.89 -11.86
CA SER A 133 5.80 8.39 -10.50
C SER A 133 5.86 7.28 -9.45
N CYS A 134 6.71 7.47 -8.44
CA CYS A 134 6.83 6.63 -7.26
C CYS A 134 6.71 7.48 -5.99
N MET A 135 5.66 8.31 -5.89
CA MET A 135 5.56 9.23 -4.76
C MET A 135 5.23 8.52 -3.43
N LEU A 136 4.89 7.23 -3.46
CA LEU A 136 4.63 6.38 -2.30
C LEU A 136 5.78 5.43 -1.89
N ILE A 137 6.94 5.47 -2.56
CA ILE A 137 8.14 4.67 -2.18
C ILE A 137 8.94 5.36 -1.08
#